data_AF-A0A0D7QCK6-F1
#
_entry.id   AF-A0A0D7QCK6-F1
#
_cell.length_a   1.000
_cell.length_b   1.000
_cell.length_c   1.000
_cell.angle_alpha   90.00
_cell.angle_beta   90.00
_cell.angle_gamma   90.00
#
_symmetry.space_group_name_H-M   'P 1'
#
loop_
_entity.id
_entity.type
_entity.pdbx_description
1 polymer ?
#
loop_
_entity_poly.entity_id
_entity_poly.type
_entity_poly.pdbx_seq_one_letter_code
_entity_poly.pdbx_strand_id
1 'polypeptide(L)'
;MSEKTLKQEFPLVIDTSGDKKPSQFRVDDNERGVVLTVNASNGTASSVLFAKLDEASPLAQMTAYAGEAAKTFVADVAGLHERFKGDELTNRVRGAAAARFGKTCGQIQNIGLKETRDVATSRATLTAVDPATIANAHLRADALVKWNAADRAGQETIASSDATSYETTAALIEIGALSSVSDRARDAAIERYMAQRWLAKSGSTAAHEIQPSFERPLATGVDHSAAREAAKREIDKLNARSEAVTNVEDMLRRICDVLSLATDMPPRDIYKTFDRK
;
A
#
# COMPACT_ATOMS: atom_id res chain seq x y z
N MET A 1 -39.72 4.74 -74.76
CA MET A 1 -38.50 4.35 -74.02
C MET A 1 -38.66 4.89 -72.61
N SER A 2 -38.97 4.04 -71.64
CA SER A 2 -39.23 4.41 -70.25
C SER A 2 -38.17 3.72 -69.40
N GLU A 3 -37.38 4.54 -68.69
CA GLU A 3 -36.33 4.12 -67.78
C GLU A 3 -36.91 3.33 -66.61
N LYS A 4 -36.47 2.08 -66.45
CA LYS A 4 -36.68 1.29 -65.24
C LYS A 4 -35.57 1.63 -64.24
N THR A 5 -35.88 2.47 -63.26
CA THR A 5 -35.04 2.68 -62.07
C THR A 5 -35.21 1.47 -61.14
N LEU A 6 -34.21 0.58 -61.10
CA LEU A 6 -34.13 -0.49 -60.10
C LEU A 6 -33.75 0.13 -58.75
N LYS A 7 -34.72 0.21 -57.83
CA LYS A 7 -34.48 0.52 -56.41
C LYS A 7 -33.64 -0.59 -55.80
N GLN A 8 -32.42 -0.24 -55.41
CA GLN A 8 -31.53 -1.08 -54.63
C GLN A 8 -32.01 -1.02 -53.17
N GLU A 9 -32.74 -2.04 -52.73
CA GLU A 9 -33.15 -2.18 -51.33
C GLU A 9 -31.94 -2.64 -50.51
N PHE A 10 -31.38 -1.71 -49.72
CA PHE A 10 -30.45 -2.07 -48.65
C PHE A 10 -31.24 -2.80 -47.56
N PRO A 11 -30.81 -3.99 -47.09
CA PRO A 11 -31.40 -4.58 -45.92
C PRO A 11 -31.09 -3.67 -44.73
N LEU A 12 -32.12 -2.99 -44.21
CA LEU A 12 -32.14 -2.43 -42.87
C LEU A 12 -31.95 -3.60 -41.90
N VAL A 13 -30.70 -3.84 -41.50
CA VAL A 13 -30.38 -4.64 -40.33
C VAL A 13 -30.87 -3.82 -39.14
N ILE A 14 -32.10 -4.09 -38.71
CA ILE A 14 -32.60 -3.62 -37.43
C ILE A 14 -31.85 -4.43 -36.38
N ASP A 15 -30.75 -3.86 -35.90
CA ASP A 15 -30.04 -4.34 -34.73
C ASP A 15 -31.02 -4.33 -33.56
N THR A 16 -31.47 -5.52 -33.19
CA THR A 16 -32.37 -5.79 -32.06
C THR A 16 -31.58 -6.13 -30.80
N SER A 17 -30.33 -5.66 -30.69
CA SER A 17 -29.61 -5.63 -29.42
C SER A 17 -30.27 -4.57 -28.52
N GLY A 18 -31.25 -5.02 -27.72
CA GLY A 18 -32.04 -4.15 -26.85
C GLY A 18 -31.18 -3.20 -26.03
N ASP A 19 -31.53 -1.91 -26.06
CA ASP A 19 -31.10 -0.74 -25.26
C ASP A 19 -30.15 -1.01 -24.06
N LYS A 20 -28.98 -1.59 -24.32
CA LYS A 20 -27.91 -1.63 -23.32
C LYS A 20 -27.30 -0.25 -23.31
N LYS A 21 -27.70 0.57 -22.34
CA LYS A 21 -27.09 1.88 -22.10
C LYS A 21 -25.57 1.70 -22.07
N PRO A 22 -24.81 2.53 -22.79
CA PRO A 22 -23.35 2.44 -22.78
C PRO A 22 -22.82 2.57 -21.36
N SER A 23 -21.72 1.87 -21.07
CA SER A 23 -21.06 1.99 -19.77
C SER A 23 -20.72 3.44 -19.49
N GLN A 24 -21.00 3.90 -18.27
CA GLN A 24 -20.74 5.27 -17.85
C GLN A 24 -19.46 5.32 -17.03
N PHE A 25 -18.60 6.27 -17.37
CA PHE A 25 -17.32 6.49 -16.71
C PHE A 25 -17.36 7.83 -15.98
N ARG A 26 -16.95 7.84 -14.72
CA ARG A 26 -16.85 9.07 -13.92
C ARG A 26 -15.50 9.12 -13.23
N VAL A 27 -14.91 10.30 -13.21
CA VAL A 27 -13.73 10.59 -12.39
C VAL A 27 -14.07 11.69 -11.40
N ASP A 28 -13.85 11.40 -10.13
CA ASP A 28 -13.98 12.37 -9.04
C ASP A 28 -12.58 12.63 -8.47
N ASP A 29 -12.19 13.89 -8.32
CA ASP A 29 -10.93 14.29 -7.69
C ASP A 29 -11.24 14.88 -6.32
N ASN A 30 -10.63 14.34 -5.27
CA ASN A 30 -10.84 14.79 -3.89
C ASN A 30 -9.51 14.85 -3.13
N GLU A 31 -9.54 15.37 -1.90
CA GLU A 31 -8.33 15.52 -1.07
C GLU A 31 -7.58 14.20 -0.82
N ARG A 32 -8.26 13.05 -0.94
CA ARG A 32 -7.68 11.71 -0.75
C ARG A 32 -7.15 11.10 -2.05
N GLY A 33 -7.41 11.71 -3.21
CA GLY A 33 -6.92 11.27 -4.51
C GLY A 33 -8.02 11.19 -5.57
N VAL A 34 -7.70 10.51 -6.68
CA VAL A 34 -8.58 10.37 -7.85
C VAL A 34 -9.39 9.09 -7.73
N VAL A 35 -10.70 9.16 -7.94
CA VAL A 35 -11.60 8.00 -7.97
C VAL A 35 -12.12 7.80 -9.38
N LEU A 36 -11.81 6.67 -10.00
CA LEU A 36 -12.42 6.25 -11.26
C LEU A 36 -13.56 5.28 -10.95
N THR A 37 -14.77 5.58 -11.42
CA THR A 37 -15.95 4.73 -11.30
C THR A 37 -16.47 4.35 -12.68
N VAL A 38 -16.81 3.08 -12.85
CA VAL A 38 -17.45 2.54 -14.05
C VAL A 38 -18.77 1.91 -13.67
N ASN A 39 -19.85 2.35 -14.33
CA ASN A 39 -21.16 1.73 -14.27
C ASN A 39 -21.40 1.01 -15.59
N ALA A 40 -21.37 -0.32 -15.57
CA ALA A 40 -21.61 -1.15 -16.73
C ALA A 40 -23.09 -1.14 -17.13
N SER A 41 -23.35 -1.48 -18.39
CA SER A 41 -24.71 -1.56 -18.96
C SER A 41 -25.65 -2.52 -18.22
N ASN A 42 -25.10 -3.52 -17.52
CA ASN A 42 -25.84 -4.51 -16.73
C ASN A 42 -26.17 -4.05 -15.29
N GLY A 43 -25.86 -2.79 -14.95
CA GLY A 43 -26.07 -2.23 -13.61
C GLY A 43 -24.96 -2.52 -12.60
N THR A 44 -23.92 -3.26 -12.99
CA THR A 44 -22.74 -3.50 -12.13
C THR A 44 -21.89 -2.23 -12.07
N ALA A 45 -21.41 -1.89 -10.88
CA ALA A 45 -20.49 -0.77 -10.68
C ALA A 45 -19.17 -1.27 -10.09
N SER A 46 -18.05 -0.68 -10.54
CA SER A 46 -16.74 -0.85 -9.91
C SER A 46 -16.04 0.48 -9.80
N SER A 47 -15.21 0.62 -8.77
CA SER A 47 -14.42 1.82 -8.55
C SER A 47 -13.02 1.50 -8.06
N VAL A 48 -12.09 2.38 -8.43
CA VAL A 48 -10.72 2.39 -7.96
C VAL A 48 -10.34 3.77 -7.44
N LEU A 49 -9.67 3.79 -6.30
CA LEU A 49 -9.06 4.98 -5.71
C LEU A 49 -7.56 4.97 -6.01
N PHE A 50 -7.08 6.00 -6.70
CA PHE A 50 -5.68 6.35 -6.82
C PHE A 50 -5.33 7.25 -5.64
N ALA A 51 -4.98 6.63 -4.52
CA ALA A 51 -4.80 7.32 -3.25
C ALA A 51 -3.63 8.33 -3.31
N LYS A 52 -3.81 9.50 -2.69
CA LYS A 52 -2.71 10.43 -2.47
C LYS A 52 -1.79 9.84 -1.39
N LEU A 53 -0.58 9.49 -1.81
CA LEU A 53 0.48 8.98 -0.93
C LEU A 53 1.47 10.11 -0.61
N ASP A 54 2.36 9.88 0.35
CA ASP A 54 3.44 10.83 0.68
C ASP A 54 4.38 11.05 -0.52
N GLU A 55 4.47 12.32 -0.97
CA GLU A 55 4.96 12.75 -2.29
C GLU A 55 6.44 12.43 -2.53
N ALA A 56 7.20 12.13 -1.48
CA ALA A 56 8.62 11.84 -1.57
C ALA A 56 8.95 10.45 -2.18
N SER A 57 7.97 9.53 -2.27
CA SER A 57 8.24 8.17 -2.75
C SER A 57 8.01 7.99 -4.26
N PRO A 58 8.83 7.17 -4.97
CA PRO A 58 8.55 6.80 -6.36
C PRO A 58 7.18 6.15 -6.56
N LEU A 59 6.70 5.45 -5.54
CA LEU A 59 5.38 4.82 -5.53
C LEU A 59 4.27 5.88 -5.56
N ALA A 60 4.40 6.95 -4.76
CA ALA A 60 3.45 8.07 -4.76
C ALA A 60 3.37 8.77 -6.11
N GLN A 61 4.52 9.05 -6.72
CA GLN A 61 4.59 9.69 -8.04
C GLN A 61 3.88 8.86 -9.11
N MET A 62 4.08 7.54 -9.09
CA MET A 62 3.44 6.65 -10.06
C MET A 62 1.95 6.45 -9.80
N THR A 63 1.52 6.42 -8.54
CA THR A 63 0.08 6.40 -8.19
C THR A 63 -0.62 7.67 -8.67
N ALA A 64 -0.01 8.85 -8.47
CA ALA A 64 -0.52 10.11 -8.97
C ALA A 64 -0.61 10.11 -10.51
N TYR A 65 0.45 9.65 -11.19
CA TYR A 65 0.45 9.51 -12.65
C TYR A 65 -0.63 8.54 -13.16
N ALA A 66 -0.90 7.45 -12.45
CA ALA A 66 -2.02 6.55 -12.79
C ALA A 66 -3.40 7.23 -12.62
N GLY A 67 -3.56 8.11 -11.63
CA GLY A 67 -4.74 8.97 -11.51
C GLY A 67 -4.94 9.88 -12.72
N GLU A 68 -3.87 10.51 -13.22
CA GLU A 68 -3.92 11.31 -14.45
C GLU A 68 -4.19 10.46 -15.70
N ALA A 69 -3.64 9.24 -15.75
CA ALA A 69 -3.95 8.28 -16.81
C ALA A 69 -5.44 7.89 -16.79
N ALA A 70 -6.06 7.78 -15.61
CA ALA A 70 -7.50 7.53 -15.47
C ALA A 70 -8.37 8.69 -15.95
N LYS A 71 -8.01 9.94 -15.60
CA LYS A 71 -8.67 11.15 -16.14
C LYS A 71 -8.65 11.15 -17.67
N THR A 72 -7.47 10.88 -18.24
CA THR A 72 -7.27 10.85 -19.69
C THR A 72 -8.04 9.69 -20.35
N PHE A 73 -8.06 8.51 -19.71
CA PHE A 73 -8.83 7.37 -20.20
C PHE A 73 -10.33 7.68 -20.31
N VAL A 74 -10.91 8.35 -19.30
CA VAL A 74 -12.34 8.72 -19.36
C VAL A 74 -12.61 9.73 -20.48
N ALA A 75 -11.72 10.69 -20.70
CA ALA A 75 -11.83 11.62 -21.82
C ALA A 75 -11.74 10.90 -23.18
N ASP A 76 -10.81 9.95 -23.34
CA ASP A 76 -10.69 9.13 -24.54
C ASP A 76 -11.97 8.33 -24.80
N VAL A 77 -12.49 7.65 -23.77
CA VAL A 77 -13.69 6.81 -23.87
C VAL A 77 -14.93 7.62 -24.22
N ALA A 78 -15.10 8.82 -23.65
CA ALA A 78 -16.19 9.73 -24.03
C ALA A 78 -16.15 10.07 -25.53
N GLY A 79 -14.97 10.43 -26.05
CA GLY A 79 -14.80 10.71 -27.48
C GLY A 79 -14.98 9.48 -28.39
N LEU A 80 -14.69 8.28 -27.89
CA LEU A 80 -14.94 7.04 -28.62
C LEU A 80 -16.45 6.71 -28.71
N HIS A 81 -17.20 6.93 -27.63
CA HIS A 81 -18.66 6.71 -27.60
C HIS A 81 -19.41 7.59 -28.60
N GLU A 82 -18.91 8.79 -28.91
CA GLU A 82 -19.49 9.67 -29.93
C GLU A 82 -19.31 9.15 -31.37
N ARG A 83 -18.25 8.36 -31.61
CA ARG A 83 -17.80 8.01 -32.97
C ARG A 83 -18.02 6.56 -33.36
N PHE A 84 -18.07 5.66 -32.39
CA PHE A 84 -18.09 4.21 -32.62
C PHE A 84 -19.25 3.54 -31.87
N LYS A 85 -19.70 2.39 -32.37
CA LYS A 85 -20.75 1.57 -31.77
C LYS A 85 -20.37 0.09 -31.83
N GLY A 86 -21.05 -0.74 -31.04
CA GLY A 86 -20.89 -2.20 -31.04
C GLY A 86 -19.45 -2.67 -30.81
N ASP A 87 -19.03 -3.70 -31.55
CA ASP A 87 -17.71 -4.32 -31.38
C ASP A 87 -16.53 -3.38 -31.67
N GLU A 88 -16.70 -2.42 -32.59
CA GLU A 88 -15.64 -1.45 -32.88
C GLU A 88 -15.36 -0.57 -31.66
N LEU A 89 -16.40 -0.09 -30.99
CA LEU A 89 -16.26 0.69 -29.76
C LEU A 89 -15.51 -0.11 -28.69
N THR A 90 -15.92 -1.36 -28.45
CA THR A 90 -15.25 -2.23 -27.46
C THR A 90 -13.76 -2.42 -27.77
N ASN A 91 -13.40 -2.63 -29.04
CA ASN A 91 -12.00 -2.75 -29.44
C ASN A 91 -11.20 -1.46 -29.27
N ARG A 92 -11.81 -0.29 -29.51
CA ARG A 92 -11.16 1.01 -29.28
C ARG A 92 -10.97 1.29 -27.78
N VAL A 93 -11.95 0.95 -26.95
CA VAL A 93 -11.85 1.09 -25.49
C VAL A 93 -10.74 0.17 -24.95
N ARG A 94 -10.61 -1.06 -25.45
CA ARG A 94 -9.47 -1.94 -25.14
C ARG A 94 -8.12 -1.30 -25.50
N GLY A 95 -8.03 -0.70 -26.69
CA GLY A 95 -6.83 0.02 -27.13
C GLY A 95 -6.48 1.22 -26.23
N ALA A 96 -7.48 2.01 -25.84
CA ALA A 96 -7.31 3.13 -24.91
C ALA A 96 -6.86 2.64 -23.53
N ALA A 97 -7.49 1.59 -22.99
CA ALA A 97 -7.10 0.98 -21.72
C ALA A 97 -5.65 0.50 -21.74
N ALA A 98 -5.24 -0.22 -22.79
CA ALA A 98 -3.85 -0.69 -22.95
C ALA A 98 -2.85 0.47 -23.05
N ALA A 99 -3.18 1.52 -23.81
CA ALA A 99 -2.31 2.69 -23.97
C ALA A 99 -2.12 3.50 -22.68
N ARG A 100 -3.16 3.60 -21.83
CA ARG A 100 -3.12 4.38 -20.58
C ARG A 100 -2.59 3.59 -19.39
N PHE A 101 -3.00 2.33 -19.26
CA PHE A 101 -2.72 1.52 -18.08
C PHE A 101 -1.66 0.44 -18.29
N GLY A 102 -1.40 0.00 -19.52
CA GLY A 102 -0.49 -1.12 -19.78
C GLY A 102 0.91 -0.89 -19.20
N LYS A 103 1.62 0.14 -19.67
CA LYS A 103 2.95 0.50 -19.18
C LYS A 103 2.92 1.03 -17.74
N THR A 104 1.95 1.88 -17.42
CA THR A 104 1.81 2.52 -16.11
C THR A 104 1.66 1.50 -14.98
N CYS A 105 0.75 0.54 -15.13
CA CYS A 105 0.53 -0.50 -14.12
C CYS A 105 1.72 -1.46 -14.00
N GLY A 106 2.41 -1.76 -15.11
CA GLY A 106 3.63 -2.56 -15.08
C GLY A 106 4.77 -1.87 -14.31
N GLN A 107 4.96 -0.56 -14.51
CA GLN A 107 5.91 0.23 -13.74
C GLN A 107 5.56 0.30 -12.25
N ILE A 108 4.28 0.51 -11.92
CA ILE A 108 3.80 0.48 -10.53
C ILE A 108 4.07 -0.87 -9.88
N GLN A 109 3.83 -1.98 -10.59
CA GLN A 109 4.14 -3.33 -10.09
C GLN A 109 5.64 -3.50 -9.79
N ASN A 110 6.51 -3.07 -10.70
CA ASN A 110 7.96 -3.21 -10.52
C ASN A 110 8.47 -2.40 -9.31
N ILE A 111 7.98 -1.17 -9.14
CA ILE A 111 8.30 -0.33 -7.98
C ILE A 111 7.71 -0.93 -6.70
N GLY A 112 6.44 -1.33 -6.74
CA GLY A 112 5.75 -1.96 -5.61
C GLY A 112 6.46 -3.22 -5.14
N LEU A 113 6.85 -4.13 -6.04
CA LEU A 113 7.58 -5.35 -5.69
C LEU A 113 8.94 -5.07 -5.04
N LYS A 114 9.66 -4.04 -5.52
CA LYS A 114 10.91 -3.62 -4.88
C LYS A 114 10.63 -3.11 -3.47
N GLU A 115 9.66 -2.21 -3.34
CA GLU A 115 9.28 -1.61 -2.07
C GLU A 115 8.81 -2.66 -1.05
N THR A 116 7.99 -3.64 -1.47
CA THR A 116 7.57 -4.77 -0.62
C THR A 116 8.78 -5.55 -0.08
N ARG A 117 9.77 -5.84 -0.93
CA ARG A 117 10.99 -6.55 -0.50
C ARG A 117 11.82 -5.72 0.46
N ASP A 118 11.95 -4.41 0.21
CA ASP A 118 12.71 -3.50 1.05
C ASP A 118 12.05 -3.33 2.43
N VAL A 119 10.72 -3.18 2.46
CA VAL A 119 9.92 -3.14 3.70
C VAL A 119 10.02 -4.47 4.46
N ALA A 120 9.85 -5.61 3.78
CA ALA A 120 9.94 -6.93 4.41
C ALA A 120 11.34 -7.18 5.00
N THR A 121 12.39 -6.82 4.27
CA THR A 121 13.78 -6.93 4.73
C THR A 121 14.04 -6.04 5.93
N SER A 122 13.56 -4.79 5.89
CA SER A 122 13.70 -3.83 6.99
C SER A 122 12.96 -4.33 8.25
N ARG A 123 11.71 -4.79 8.10
CA ARG A 123 10.94 -5.37 9.20
C ARG A 123 11.63 -6.59 9.79
N ALA A 124 12.04 -7.56 8.95
CA ALA A 124 12.75 -8.75 9.42
C ALA A 124 14.06 -8.39 10.17
N THR A 125 14.79 -7.39 9.67
CA THR A 125 16.04 -6.91 10.27
C THR A 125 15.83 -6.21 11.62
N LEU A 126 14.63 -5.69 11.88
CA LEU A 126 14.26 -5.06 13.14
C LEU A 126 13.62 -6.06 14.11
N THR A 127 12.89 -7.07 13.64
CA THR A 127 12.22 -8.06 14.50
C THR A 127 13.06 -9.27 14.87
N ALA A 128 14.11 -9.61 14.11
CA ALA A 128 14.94 -10.80 14.38
C ALA A 128 15.64 -10.76 15.75
N VAL A 129 15.29 -11.60 16.72
CA VAL A 129 15.99 -11.54 18.01
C VAL A 129 17.44 -12.03 17.88
N ASP A 130 18.41 -11.17 18.23
CA ASP A 130 19.82 -11.56 18.26
C ASP A 130 20.02 -12.60 19.39
N PRO A 131 20.76 -13.70 19.15
CA PRO A 131 20.98 -14.73 20.16
C PRO A 131 21.59 -14.16 21.45
N ALA A 132 21.26 -14.77 22.58
CA ALA A 132 21.90 -14.42 23.84
C ALA A 132 23.42 -14.69 23.76
N THR A 133 24.20 -13.67 24.10
CA THR A 133 25.65 -13.75 24.30
C THR A 133 25.96 -14.11 25.76
N ILE A 134 27.20 -14.49 26.04
CA ILE A 134 27.67 -14.74 27.42
C ILE A 134 27.42 -13.52 28.32
N ALA A 135 27.53 -12.30 27.77
CA ALA A 135 27.38 -11.07 28.53
C ALA A 135 25.93 -10.74 28.92
N ASN A 136 24.92 -11.15 28.15
CA ASN A 136 23.52 -10.80 28.39
C ASN A 136 22.60 -11.98 28.70
N ALA A 137 23.08 -13.23 28.60
CA ALA A 137 22.29 -14.43 28.89
C ALA A 137 21.66 -14.42 30.30
N HIS A 138 22.39 -13.93 31.30
CA HIS A 138 21.87 -13.83 32.67
C HIS A 138 20.71 -12.81 32.81
N LEU A 139 20.76 -11.70 32.08
CA LEU A 139 19.70 -10.69 32.05
C LEU A 139 18.42 -11.25 31.42
N ARG A 140 18.56 -12.02 30.33
CA ARG A 140 17.43 -12.69 29.68
C ARG A 140 16.83 -13.77 30.57
N ALA A 141 17.65 -14.56 31.26
CA ALA A 141 17.16 -15.56 32.20
C ALA A 141 16.38 -14.94 33.37
N ASP A 142 16.91 -13.88 33.99
CA ASP A 142 16.22 -13.14 35.06
C ASP A 142 14.90 -12.52 34.60
N ALA A 143 14.86 -11.99 33.37
CA ALA A 143 13.64 -11.48 32.76
C ALA A 143 12.54 -12.55 32.65
N LEU A 144 12.89 -13.78 32.25
CA LEU A 144 11.93 -14.88 32.15
C LEU A 144 11.44 -15.35 33.52
N VAL A 145 12.31 -15.34 34.54
CA VAL A 145 11.91 -15.64 35.93
C VAL A 145 10.88 -14.62 36.41
N LYS A 146 11.14 -13.32 36.20
CA LYS A 146 10.21 -12.24 36.57
C LYS A 146 8.88 -12.33 35.82
N TRP A 147 8.91 -12.67 34.52
CA TRP A 147 7.71 -12.87 33.72
C TRP A 147 6.85 -14.05 34.22
N ASN A 148 7.49 -15.18 34.51
CA ASN A 148 6.79 -16.39 34.95
C ASN A 148 6.26 -16.26 36.39
N ALA A 149 6.88 -15.44 37.23
CA ALA A 149 6.41 -15.13 38.57
C ALA A 149 5.29 -14.08 38.60
N ALA A 150 5.13 -13.30 37.52
CA ALA A 150 4.08 -12.29 37.42
C ALA A 150 2.71 -12.93 37.15
N ASP A 151 1.66 -12.36 37.73
CA ASP A 151 0.29 -12.66 37.35
C ASP A 151 -0.03 -12.06 35.97
N ARG A 152 -1.24 -12.31 35.46
CA ARG A 152 -1.62 -11.85 34.12
C ARG A 152 -1.56 -10.33 33.99
N ALA A 153 -1.99 -9.59 35.02
CA ALA A 153 -1.92 -8.13 35.01
C ALA A 153 -0.46 -7.62 35.01
N GLY A 154 0.42 -8.29 35.75
CA GLY A 154 1.86 -8.04 35.75
C GLY A 154 2.50 -8.33 34.39
N GLN A 155 2.12 -9.42 33.73
CA GLN A 155 2.58 -9.74 32.36
C GLN A 155 2.16 -8.68 31.36
N GLU A 156 0.89 -8.23 31.38
CA GLU A 156 0.41 -7.13 30.54
C GLU A 156 1.19 -5.83 30.81
N THR A 157 1.47 -5.54 32.09
CA THR A 157 2.25 -4.35 32.50
C THR A 157 3.69 -4.44 31.99
N ILE A 158 4.35 -5.60 32.11
CA ILE A 158 5.72 -5.79 31.60
C ILE A 158 5.74 -5.65 30.07
N ALA A 159 4.76 -6.22 29.37
CA ALA A 159 4.69 -6.14 27.92
C ALA A 159 4.44 -4.69 27.44
N SER A 160 3.51 -3.97 28.07
CA SER A 160 3.12 -2.61 27.66
C SER A 160 4.02 -1.47 28.18
N SER A 161 4.86 -1.71 29.20
CA SER A 161 5.68 -0.66 29.81
C SER A 161 6.86 -0.21 28.94
N ASP A 162 6.95 1.09 28.68
CA ASP A 162 8.10 1.72 28.01
C ASP A 162 9.42 1.61 28.79
N ALA A 163 9.34 1.34 30.09
CA ALA A 163 10.51 1.14 30.95
C ALA A 163 11.10 -0.28 30.84
N THR A 164 10.41 -1.21 30.17
CA THR A 164 10.90 -2.58 30.00
C THR A 164 12.17 -2.61 29.16
N SER A 165 13.20 -3.28 29.70
CA SER A 165 14.53 -3.31 29.09
C SER A 165 14.55 -4.04 27.74
N TYR A 166 15.57 -3.74 26.94
CA TYR A 166 15.81 -4.41 25.66
C TYR A 166 15.96 -5.92 25.82
N GLU A 167 16.79 -6.38 26.76
CA GLU A 167 17.03 -7.81 26.97
C GLU A 167 15.80 -8.53 27.53
N THR A 168 15.00 -7.86 28.36
CA THR A 168 13.70 -8.40 28.79
C THR A 168 12.78 -8.62 27.60
N THR A 169 12.62 -7.61 26.75
CA THR A 169 11.72 -7.71 25.60
C THR A 169 12.23 -8.74 24.58
N ALA A 170 13.55 -8.80 24.34
CA ALA A 170 14.19 -9.79 23.49
C ALA A 170 13.90 -11.22 23.96
N ALA A 171 14.08 -11.50 25.26
CA ALA A 171 13.82 -12.82 25.83
C ALA A 171 12.36 -13.26 25.64
N LEU A 172 11.40 -12.33 25.87
CA LEU A 172 9.97 -12.62 25.73
C LEU A 172 9.58 -12.92 24.28
N ILE A 173 10.17 -12.23 23.31
CA ILE A 173 9.96 -12.51 21.88
C ILE A 173 10.58 -13.85 21.51
N GLU A 174 11.82 -14.12 21.94
CA GLU A 174 12.58 -15.33 21.63
C GLU A 174 11.83 -16.62 22.04
N ILE A 175 11.22 -16.63 23.22
CA ILE A 175 10.48 -17.81 23.72
C ILE A 175 8.99 -17.81 23.35
N GLY A 176 8.50 -16.79 22.62
CA GLY A 176 7.09 -16.67 22.25
C GLY A 176 6.13 -16.37 23.42
N ALA A 177 6.64 -15.86 24.54
CA ALA A 177 5.85 -15.58 25.75
C ALA A 177 4.77 -14.52 25.54
N LEU A 178 4.99 -13.58 24.63
CA LEU A 178 4.02 -12.51 24.32
C LEU A 178 2.70 -13.02 23.70
N SER A 179 2.63 -14.30 23.30
CA SER A 179 1.37 -14.92 22.88
C SER A 179 0.34 -15.01 24.00
N SER A 180 0.79 -14.94 25.27
CA SER A 180 -0.13 -15.00 26.41
C SER A 180 -0.81 -13.67 26.68
N VAL A 181 -0.31 -12.50 26.24
CA VAL A 181 -0.90 -11.19 26.55
C VAL A 181 -1.84 -10.69 25.44
N SER A 182 -2.52 -9.58 25.70
CA SER A 182 -3.36 -8.88 24.71
C SER A 182 -2.56 -8.46 23.48
N ASP A 183 -3.23 -8.43 22.32
CA ASP A 183 -2.62 -8.01 21.05
C ASP A 183 -1.98 -6.62 21.18
N ARG A 184 -2.67 -5.68 21.82
CA ARG A 184 -2.16 -4.34 22.09
C ARG A 184 -0.85 -4.34 22.88
N ALA A 185 -0.74 -5.15 23.94
CA ALA A 185 0.47 -5.19 24.76
C ALA A 185 1.61 -5.90 24.03
N ARG A 186 1.29 -6.95 23.26
CA ARG A 186 2.26 -7.63 22.39
C ARG A 186 2.81 -6.69 21.33
N ASP A 187 1.95 -5.94 20.64
CA ASP A 187 2.35 -5.02 19.59
C ASP A 187 3.22 -3.89 20.16
N ALA A 188 2.83 -3.32 21.31
CA ALA A 188 3.65 -2.33 22.02
C ALA A 188 5.04 -2.86 22.40
N ALA A 189 5.14 -4.12 22.85
CA ALA A 189 6.41 -4.75 23.14
C ALA A 189 7.29 -4.93 21.89
N ILE A 190 6.69 -5.39 20.78
CA ILE A 190 7.40 -5.60 19.51
C ILE A 190 7.87 -4.26 18.92
N GLU A 191 7.02 -3.23 18.91
CA GLU A 191 7.39 -1.89 18.43
C GLU A 191 8.53 -1.28 19.27
N ARG A 192 8.45 -1.41 20.59
CA ARG A 192 9.53 -0.99 21.49
C ARG A 192 10.83 -1.73 21.19
N TYR A 193 10.77 -3.05 20.99
CA TYR A 193 11.94 -3.85 20.62
C TYR A 193 12.55 -3.37 19.30
N MET A 194 11.73 -3.17 18.27
CA MET A 194 12.17 -2.64 16.99
C MET A 194 12.85 -1.27 17.14
N ALA A 195 12.31 -0.38 17.98
CA ALA A 195 12.87 0.97 18.18
C ALA A 195 14.23 0.92 18.86
N GLN A 196 14.35 0.12 19.92
CA GLN A 196 15.61 -0.07 20.63
C GLN A 196 16.65 -0.74 19.74
N ARG A 197 16.24 -1.70 18.90
CA ARG A 197 17.15 -2.35 17.95
C ARG A 197 17.59 -1.42 16.82
N TRP A 198 16.68 -0.59 16.31
CA TRP A 198 17.02 0.43 15.33
C TRP A 198 18.12 1.34 15.86
N LEU A 199 18.00 1.80 17.11
CA LEU A 199 19.02 2.61 17.78
C LEU A 199 20.36 1.88 17.90
N ALA A 200 20.33 0.61 18.32
CA ALA A 200 21.53 -0.19 18.47
C ALA A 200 22.27 -0.41 17.14
N LYS A 201 21.53 -0.60 16.03
CA LYS A 201 22.12 -0.83 14.70
C LYS A 201 22.54 0.46 13.98
N SER A 202 21.77 1.54 14.12
CA SER A 202 22.04 2.79 13.42
C SER A 202 23.18 3.61 14.05
N GLY A 203 23.49 3.36 15.33
CA GLY A 203 24.43 4.22 16.08
C GLY A 203 23.93 5.65 16.27
N SER A 204 22.65 5.92 15.98
CA SER A 204 22.05 7.26 15.96
C SER A 204 22.01 7.95 17.32
N THR A 205 22.35 7.25 18.41
CA THR A 205 22.45 7.85 19.75
C THR A 205 23.47 8.98 19.81
N ALA A 206 24.53 8.93 19.00
CA ALA A 206 25.53 10.01 18.92
C ALA A 206 24.97 11.29 18.26
N ALA A 207 23.92 11.18 17.44
CA ALA A 207 23.28 12.34 16.82
C ALA A 207 22.27 13.05 17.74
N HIS A 208 22.03 12.50 18.94
CA HIS A 208 21.07 13.02 19.91
C HIS A 208 21.76 13.32 21.23
N GLU A 209 22.64 14.33 21.23
CA GLU A 209 23.31 14.81 22.43
C GLU A 209 22.43 15.78 23.22
N ILE A 210 22.49 15.69 24.55
CA ILE A 210 21.84 16.65 25.45
C ILE A 210 22.48 18.02 25.19
N GLN A 211 21.66 18.97 24.77
CA GLN A 211 22.10 20.35 24.57
C GLN A 211 22.27 21.05 25.93
N PRO A 212 23.40 21.74 26.18
CA PRO A 212 23.54 22.59 27.34
C PRO A 212 22.42 23.64 27.42
N SER A 213 21.90 23.89 28.62
CA SER A 213 20.88 24.90 28.87
C SER A 213 21.34 25.89 29.94
N PHE A 214 20.63 27.02 30.09
CA PHE A 214 20.93 27.99 31.15
C PHE A 214 20.89 27.34 32.56
N GLU A 215 19.95 26.42 32.77
CA GLU A 215 19.80 25.69 34.04
C GLU A 215 20.83 24.57 34.22
N ARG A 216 21.37 24.03 33.11
CA ARG A 216 22.39 22.97 33.10
C ARG A 216 23.44 23.24 32.01
N PRO A 217 24.35 24.21 32.22
CA PRO A 217 25.28 24.68 31.17
C PRO A 217 26.39 23.68 30.85
N LEU A 218 26.57 22.64 31.66
CA LEU A 218 27.51 21.54 31.43
C LEU A 218 26.78 20.20 31.22
N ALA A 219 25.51 20.23 30.83
CA ALA A 219 24.80 19.01 30.47
C ALA A 219 25.51 18.35 29.27
N THR A 220 25.87 17.08 29.43
CA THR A 220 26.59 16.29 28.44
C THR A 220 26.04 14.86 28.47
N GLY A 221 26.23 14.13 27.37
CA GLY A 221 25.76 12.76 27.21
C GLY A 221 24.61 12.64 26.22
N VAL A 222 24.09 11.41 26.09
CA VAL A 222 23.06 11.05 25.11
C VAL A 222 21.67 11.39 25.66
N ASP A 223 20.87 12.09 24.86
CA ASP A 223 19.44 12.22 25.09
C ASP A 223 18.72 10.95 24.60
N HIS A 224 18.61 9.99 25.51
CA HIS A 224 17.93 8.73 25.24
C HIS A 224 16.44 8.91 24.89
N SER A 225 15.80 10.00 25.33
CA SER A 225 14.40 10.27 25.00
C SER A 225 14.25 10.71 23.55
N ALA A 226 15.06 11.69 23.12
CA ALA A 226 15.07 12.18 21.76
C ALA A 226 15.45 11.07 20.76
N ALA A 227 16.44 10.24 21.12
CA ALA A 227 16.83 9.09 20.32
C ALA A 227 15.67 8.08 20.15
N ARG A 228 14.94 7.75 21.22
CA ARG A 228 13.78 6.85 21.13
C ARG A 228 12.66 7.42 20.28
N GLU A 229 12.36 8.71 20.41
CA GLU A 229 11.33 9.37 19.60
C GLU A 229 11.73 9.49 18.12
N ALA A 230 13.02 9.61 17.82
CA ALA A 230 13.53 9.50 16.45
C ALA A 230 13.34 8.07 15.90
N ALA A 231 13.68 7.04 16.70
CA ALA A 231 13.51 5.64 16.31
C ALA A 231 12.05 5.25 16.06
N LYS A 232 11.12 5.73 16.92
CA LYS A 232 9.68 5.55 16.73
C LYS A 232 9.23 6.16 15.39
N ARG A 233 9.64 7.39 15.09
CA ARG A 233 9.32 8.04 13.80
C ARG A 233 9.82 7.26 12.59
N GLU A 234 10.99 6.63 12.66
CA GLU A 234 11.48 5.78 11.57
C GLU A 234 10.68 4.48 11.42
N ILE A 235 10.19 3.91 12.53
CA ILE A 235 9.27 2.76 12.50
C ILE A 235 7.91 3.16 11.94
N ASP A 236 7.38 4.32 12.33
CA ASP A 236 6.13 4.85 11.79
C ASP A 236 6.24 5.07 10.28
N LYS A 237 7.37 5.59 9.80
CA LYS A 237 7.66 5.68 8.36
C LYS A 237 7.69 4.30 7.69
N LEU A 238 8.32 3.31 8.31
CA LEU A 238 8.34 1.94 7.78
C LEU A 238 6.92 1.33 7.73
N ASN A 239 6.10 1.58 8.74
CA ASN A 239 4.71 1.15 8.80
C ASN A 239 3.86 1.82 7.72
N ALA A 240 3.99 3.15 7.56
CA ALA A 240 3.33 3.90 6.51
C ALA A 240 3.72 3.42 5.10
N ARG A 241 5.00 3.09 4.87
CA ARG A 241 5.47 2.46 3.62
C ARG A 241 4.81 1.10 3.38
N SER A 242 4.69 0.27 4.43
CA SER A 242 3.99 -1.02 4.35
C SER A 242 2.51 -0.87 4.01
N GLU A 243 1.84 0.12 4.58
CA GLU A 243 0.44 0.43 4.29
C GLU A 243 0.26 0.95 2.85
N ALA A 244 1.15 1.84 2.40
CA ALA A 244 1.16 2.35 1.04
C ALA A 244 1.28 1.23 0.00
N VAL A 245 2.13 0.23 0.23
CA VAL A 245 2.24 -0.97 -0.63
C VAL A 245 0.92 -1.73 -0.68
N THR A 246 0.28 -1.96 0.46
CA THR A 246 -1.03 -2.65 0.55
C THR A 246 -2.11 -1.89 -0.22
N ASN A 247 -2.15 -0.55 -0.07
CA ASN A 247 -3.10 0.30 -0.77
C ASN A 247 -2.88 0.28 -2.29
N VAL A 248 -1.63 0.25 -2.74
CA VAL A 248 -1.31 0.15 -4.17
C VAL A 248 -1.65 -1.24 -4.74
N GLU A 249 -1.46 -2.30 -3.96
CA GLU A 249 -1.88 -3.64 -4.37
C GLU A 249 -3.40 -3.71 -4.58
N ASP A 250 -4.19 -3.17 -3.63
CA ASP A 250 -5.65 -3.09 -3.79
C ASP A 250 -6.04 -2.23 -4.98
N MET A 251 -5.36 -1.09 -5.18
CA MET A 251 -5.56 -0.22 -6.34
C MET A 251 -5.34 -0.99 -7.65
N LEU A 252 -4.21 -1.68 -7.82
CA LEU A 252 -3.92 -2.46 -9.04
C LEU A 252 -4.97 -3.53 -9.32
N ARG A 253 -5.46 -4.21 -8.27
CA ARG A 253 -6.56 -5.18 -8.39
C ARG A 253 -7.84 -4.51 -8.87
N ARG A 254 -8.21 -3.38 -8.25
CA ARG A 254 -9.42 -2.62 -8.64
C ARG A 254 -9.34 -2.01 -10.03
N ILE A 255 -8.15 -1.62 -10.50
CA ILE A 255 -7.96 -1.23 -11.92
C ILE A 255 -8.35 -2.39 -12.82
N CYS A 256 -7.94 -3.63 -12.50
CA CYS A 256 -8.32 -4.80 -13.30
C CYS A 256 -9.84 -5.00 -13.32
N ASP A 257 -10.52 -4.80 -12.19
CA ASP A 257 -11.98 -4.93 -12.10
C ASP A 257 -12.70 -3.84 -12.91
N VAL A 258 -12.24 -2.60 -12.79
CA VAL A 258 -12.77 -1.45 -13.54
C VAL A 258 -12.58 -1.63 -15.05
N LEU A 259 -11.37 -2.01 -15.48
CA LEU A 259 -11.07 -2.25 -16.89
C LEU A 259 -11.77 -3.50 -17.43
N SER A 260 -12.00 -4.51 -16.59
CA SER A 260 -12.79 -5.69 -16.95
C SER A 260 -14.21 -5.29 -17.37
N LEU A 261 -14.87 -4.45 -16.57
CA LEU A 261 -16.19 -3.91 -16.91
C LEU A 261 -16.16 -2.98 -18.13
N ALA A 262 -15.06 -2.27 -18.35
CA ALA A 262 -14.93 -1.35 -19.49
C ALA A 262 -14.71 -2.06 -20.83
N THR A 263 -14.15 -3.26 -20.83
CA THR A 263 -13.63 -3.93 -22.03
C THR A 263 -14.24 -5.31 -22.30
N ASP A 264 -15.13 -5.76 -21.42
CA ASP A 264 -15.68 -7.12 -21.38
C ASP A 264 -14.59 -8.21 -21.37
N MET A 265 -13.39 -7.89 -20.87
CA MET A 265 -12.31 -8.86 -20.68
C MET A 265 -12.29 -9.35 -19.23
N PRO A 266 -11.99 -10.63 -18.97
CA PRO A 266 -11.77 -11.09 -17.60
C PRO A 266 -10.65 -10.29 -16.91
N PRO A 267 -10.74 -9.99 -15.59
CA PRO A 267 -9.70 -9.23 -14.87
C PRO A 267 -8.30 -9.83 -15.01
N ARG A 268 -8.22 -11.17 -15.08
CA ARG A 268 -6.96 -11.90 -15.28
C ARG A 268 -6.31 -11.60 -16.63
N ASP A 269 -7.10 -11.40 -17.68
CA ASP A 269 -6.55 -11.10 -19.00
C ASP A 269 -6.15 -9.63 -19.11
N ILE A 270 -6.88 -8.72 -18.45
CA ILE A 270 -6.43 -7.34 -18.27
C ILE A 270 -5.07 -7.29 -17.58
N TYR A 271 -4.90 -8.03 -16.48
CA TYR A 271 -3.64 -8.08 -15.75
C TYR A 271 -2.45 -8.51 -16.63
N LYS A 272 -2.66 -9.40 -17.60
CA LYS A 272 -1.62 -9.82 -18.56
C LYS A 272 -1.22 -8.72 -19.55
N THR A 273 -2.06 -7.71 -19.74
CA THR A 273 -1.75 -6.57 -20.63
C THR A 273 -0.89 -5.51 -19.95
N PHE A 274 -0.69 -5.61 -18.63
CA PHE A 274 0.26 -4.76 -17.92
C PHE A 274 1.68 -5.15 -18.33
N ASP A 275 2.36 -4.25 -19.05
CA ASP A 275 3.66 -4.50 -19.64
C ASP A 275 4.73 -4.47 -18.53
N ARG A 276 5.30 -5.64 -18.22
CA ARG A 276 6.29 -5.79 -17.15
C ARG A 276 7.73 -5.42 -17.56
N LYS A 277 7.94 -5.03 -18.82
CA LYS A 277 9.28 -4.75 -19.36
C LYS A 277 9.94 -3.51 -18.77
#